data_AF-A0A956YU56-F1
#
_entry.id   AF-A0A956YU56-F1
#
_cell.length_a   1.000
_cell.length_b   1.000
_cell.length_c   1.000
_cell.angle_alpha   90.00
_cell.angle_beta   90.00
_cell.angle_gamma   90.00
#
_symmetry.space_group_name_H-M   'P 1'
#
loop_
_entity.id
_entity.type
_entity.pdbx_description
1 polymer ?
#
loop_
_entity_poly.entity_id
_entity_poly.type
_entity_poly.pdbx_seq_one_letter_code
_entity_poly.pdbx_strand_id
1 'polypeptide(L)'
;MSTTGILISLIILVAAVVWIVVPLRRGRNLPSAMPTPQEQLVAVYERVVARIRDLDEDYASGKLHEEDYASERAVLSERGVQILQALEVEKPADAPGGPKSDIDTELDKAIEAAIRRAAHTRGTKATT
;
A
#
# COMPACT_ATOMS: atom_id res chain seq x y z
N MET A 1 -35.19 -28.88 -5.47
CA MET A 1 -34.32 -27.72 -5.17
C MET A 1 -33.19 -28.20 -4.28
N SER A 2 -31.97 -28.28 -4.79
CA SER A 2 -30.84 -28.94 -4.11
C SER A 2 -30.30 -28.10 -2.95
N THR A 3 -30.86 -28.29 -1.76
CA THR A 3 -30.38 -27.75 -0.48
C THR A 3 -28.89 -28.04 -0.25
N THR A 4 -28.41 -29.18 -0.74
CA THR A 4 -26.99 -29.58 -0.71
C THR A 4 -26.09 -28.62 -1.49
N GLY A 5 -26.55 -28.14 -2.65
CA GLY A 5 -25.79 -27.20 -3.47
C GLY A 5 -25.67 -25.84 -2.81
N ILE A 6 -26.73 -25.39 -2.14
CA ILE A 6 -26.75 -24.13 -1.39
C ILE A 6 -25.77 -24.22 -0.22
N LEU A 7 -25.79 -25.32 0.54
CA LEU A 7 -24.87 -25.53 1.67
C LEU A 7 -23.40 -25.48 1.24
N ILE A 8 -23.06 -26.17 0.14
CA ILE A 8 -21.69 -26.22 -0.37
C ILE A 8 -21.25 -24.84 -0.86
N SER A 9 -22.11 -24.13 -1.59
CA SER A 9 -21.81 -22.79 -2.08
C SER A 9 -21.57 -21.79 -0.93
N LEU A 10 -22.36 -21.91 0.16
CA LEU A 10 -22.23 -21.06 1.34
C LEU A 10 -20.92 -21.31 2.08
N ILE A 11 -20.51 -22.57 2.22
CA ILE A 11 -19.25 -22.94 2.87
C ILE A 11 -18.05 -22.39 2.08
N ILE A 12 -18.06 -22.51 0.75
CA ILE A 12 -17.00 -21.99 -0.11
C ILE A 12 -16.93 -20.45 -0.03
N LEU A 13 -18.09 -19.78 -0.04
CA LEU A 13 -18.17 -18.33 0.10
C LEU A 13 -17.57 -17.87 1.43
N VAL A 14 -17.96 -18.50 2.55
CA VAL A 14 -17.43 -18.17 3.88
C VAL A 14 -15.93 -18.45 3.96
N ALA A 15 -15.46 -19.57 3.39
CA ALA A 15 -14.04 -19.89 3.35
C ALA A 15 -13.23 -18.85 2.55
N ALA A 16 -13.75 -18.38 1.41
CA ALA A 16 -13.12 -17.35 0.60
C ALA A 16 -13.05 -16.00 1.34
N VAL A 17 -14.15 -15.60 2.00
CA VAL A 17 -14.18 -14.38 2.82
C VAL A 17 -13.19 -14.48 3.98
N VAL A 18 -13.15 -15.61 4.70
CA VAL A 18 -12.19 -15.84 5.79
C VAL A 18 -10.76 -15.81 5.26
N TRP A 19 -10.49 -16.42 4.10
CA TRP A 19 -9.16 -16.42 3.48
C TRP A 19 -8.67 -15.02 3.13
N ILE A 20 -9.58 -14.11 2.77
CA ILE A 20 -9.23 -12.70 2.47
C ILE A 20 -9.11 -11.87 3.75
N VAL A 21 -10.04 -12.03 4.69
CA VAL A 21 -10.14 -11.18 5.89
C VAL A 21 -9.08 -11.56 6.94
N VAL A 22 -8.72 -12.84 7.08
CA VAL A 22 -7.73 -13.29 8.07
C VAL A 22 -6.32 -12.72 7.84
N PRO A 23 -5.71 -12.77 6.64
CA PRO A 23 -4.39 -12.18 6.41
C PRO A 23 -4.43 -10.65 6.55
N LEU A 24 -5.54 -10.01 6.15
CA LEU A 24 -5.72 -8.57 6.31
C LEU A 24 -5.79 -8.14 7.78
N ARG A 25 -6.34 -8.99 8.66
CA ARG A 25 -6.35 -8.76 10.12
C ARG A 25 -5.07 -9.23 10.83
N ARG A 26 -4.35 -10.20 10.27
CA ARG A 26 -3.06 -10.70 10.82
C ARG A 26 -1.89 -9.78 10.52
N GLY A 27 -1.90 -9.02 9.41
CA GLY A 27 -0.94 -7.93 9.17
C GLY A 27 -0.99 -6.82 10.25
N ARG A 28 -2.09 -6.74 11.02
CA ARG A 28 -2.30 -5.83 12.14
C ARG A 28 -1.78 -6.33 13.49
N ASN A 29 -1.22 -7.54 13.55
CA ASN A 29 -0.72 -8.16 14.78
C ASN A 29 0.75 -8.56 14.61
N LEU A 30 1.65 -7.57 14.60
CA LEU A 30 3.07 -7.75 14.86
C LEU A 30 3.45 -6.97 16.13
N PRO A 31 4.43 -7.47 16.90
CA PRO A 31 4.46 -7.38 18.36
C PRO A 31 4.88 -6.01 18.90
N SER A 32 4.07 -5.43 19.79
CA SER A 32 4.35 -4.45 20.87
C SER A 32 5.35 -3.28 20.67
N ALA A 33 5.86 -3.02 19.47
CA ALA A 33 6.48 -1.73 19.17
C ALA A 33 5.34 -0.70 19.06
N MET A 34 5.45 0.42 19.78
CA MET A 34 4.49 1.52 19.60
C MET A 34 4.47 1.87 18.11
N PRO A 35 3.28 1.93 17.47
CA PRO A 35 3.19 2.21 16.05
C PRO A 35 3.83 3.55 15.77
N THR A 36 4.71 3.58 14.76
CA THR A 36 5.38 4.82 14.36
C THR A 36 4.31 5.85 13.97
N PRO A 37 4.55 7.16 14.15
CA PRO A 37 3.55 8.17 13.79
C PRO A 37 3.14 8.04 12.30
N GLN A 38 4.10 7.65 11.44
CA GLN A 38 3.85 7.25 10.06
C GLN A 38 2.86 6.07 9.91
N GLU A 39 3.04 4.95 10.64
CA GLU A 39 2.10 3.82 10.63
C GLU A 39 0.70 4.23 11.08
N GLN A 40 0.61 5.15 12.05
CA GLN A 40 -0.68 5.68 12.50
C GLN A 40 -1.37 6.50 11.40
N LEU A 41 -0.64 7.35 10.68
CA LEU A 41 -1.17 8.11 9.55
C LEU A 41 -1.62 7.20 8.41
N VAL A 42 -0.86 6.15 8.08
CA VAL A 42 -1.24 5.14 7.08
C VAL A 42 -2.53 4.44 7.50
N ALA A 43 -2.67 4.04 8.77
CA ALA A 43 -3.90 3.41 9.27
C ALA A 43 -5.12 4.35 9.28
N VAL A 44 -4.90 5.66 9.32
CA VAL A 44 -5.97 6.66 9.16
C VAL A 44 -6.34 6.80 7.68
N TYR A 45 -5.36 6.84 6.77
CA TYR A 45 -5.60 6.85 5.32
C TYR A 45 -6.40 5.62 4.86
N GLU A 46 -6.01 4.42 5.28
CA GLU A 46 -6.72 3.18 4.94
C GLU A 46 -8.19 3.21 5.38
N ARG A 47 -8.48 3.82 6.53
CA ARG A 47 -9.86 3.99 7.01
C ARG A 47 -10.67 4.95 6.14
N VAL A 48 -10.07 6.02 5.65
CA VAL A 48 -10.74 6.95 4.73
C VAL A 48 -11.04 6.26 3.40
N VAL A 49 -10.08 5.50 2.86
CA VAL A 49 -10.27 4.73 1.62
C VAL A 49 -11.37 3.67 1.77
N ALA A 50 -11.37 2.92 2.88
CA ALA A 50 -12.43 1.95 3.16
C ALA A 50 -13.81 2.62 3.20
N ARG A 51 -13.91 3.79 3.84
CA ARG A 51 -15.17 4.53 3.91
C ARG A 51 -15.65 5.07 2.56
N ILE A 52 -14.73 5.51 1.68
CA ILE A 52 -15.08 5.90 0.30
C ILE A 52 -15.63 4.69 -0.46
N ARG A 53 -15.00 3.52 -0.30
CA ARG A 53 -15.48 2.29 -0.93
C ARG A 53 -16.87 1.89 -0.45
N ASP A 54 -17.12 1.93 0.85
CA ASP A 54 -18.44 1.63 1.41
C ASP A 54 -19.50 2.60 0.86
N LEU A 55 -19.16 3.89 0.74
CA LEU A 55 -20.02 4.93 0.16
C LEU A 55 -20.33 4.66 -1.32
N ASP A 56 -19.33 4.28 -2.10
CA ASP A 56 -19.49 3.90 -3.52
C ASP A 56 -20.37 2.65 -3.67
N GLU A 57 -20.22 1.66 -2.77
CA GLU A 57 -21.05 0.45 -2.74
C GLU A 57 -22.51 0.78 -2.38
N ASP A 58 -22.74 1.68 -1.41
CA ASP A 58 -24.09 2.12 -1.03
C ASP A 58 -24.79 2.93 -2.14
N TYR A 59 -24.08 3.81 -2.85
CA TYR A 59 -24.60 4.51 -4.02
C TYR A 59 -24.90 3.53 -5.17
N ALA A 60 -23.99 2.60 -5.48
CA ALA A 60 -24.21 1.58 -6.50
C ALA A 60 -25.41 0.67 -6.19
N SER A 61 -25.71 0.46 -4.90
CA SER A 61 -26.90 -0.28 -4.45
C SER A 61 -28.20 0.54 -4.48
N GLY A 62 -28.13 1.83 -4.83
CA GLY A 62 -29.27 2.73 -4.94
C GLY A 62 -29.84 3.19 -3.59
N LYS A 63 -29.11 2.98 -2.48
CA LYS A 63 -29.53 3.42 -1.14
C LYS A 63 -29.31 4.91 -0.90
N LEU A 64 -28.52 5.56 -1.74
CA LEU A 64 -28.07 6.95 -1.55
C LEU A 64 -28.46 7.80 -2.77
N HIS A 65 -28.94 9.01 -2.52
CA HIS A 65 -29.19 9.99 -3.58
C HIS A 65 -27.88 10.59 -4.09
N GLU A 66 -27.85 10.95 -5.37
CA GLU A 66 -26.67 11.50 -6.05
C GLU A 66 -26.06 12.73 -5.33
N GLU A 67 -26.91 13.63 -4.83
CA GLU A 67 -26.47 14.84 -4.14
C GLU A 67 -25.76 14.53 -2.81
N ASP A 68 -26.31 13.59 -2.04
CA ASP A 68 -25.72 13.14 -0.77
C ASP A 68 -24.40 12.41 -1.03
N TYR A 69 -24.38 11.51 -2.02
CA TYR A 69 -23.18 10.80 -2.47
C TYR A 69 -22.04 11.77 -2.86
N ALA A 70 -22.34 12.72 -3.75
CA ALA A 70 -21.35 13.65 -4.26
C ALA A 70 -20.76 14.53 -3.15
N SER A 71 -21.61 15.01 -2.23
CA SER A 71 -21.18 15.84 -1.10
C SER A 71 -20.29 15.06 -0.12
N GLU A 72 -20.67 13.84 0.26
CA GLU A 72 -19.93 13.04 1.23
C GLU A 72 -18.62 12.51 0.65
N ARG A 73 -18.62 12.17 -0.64
CA ARG A 73 -17.41 11.77 -1.38
C ARG A 73 -16.40 12.91 -1.50
N ALA A 74 -16.86 14.14 -1.75
CA ALA A 74 -15.99 15.31 -1.79
C ALA A 74 -15.27 15.51 -0.44
N VAL A 75 -16.00 15.47 0.68
CA VAL A 75 -15.44 15.61 2.03
C VAL A 75 -14.43 14.51 2.36
N LEU A 76 -14.74 13.25 2.02
CA LEU A 76 -13.82 12.13 2.26
C LEU A 76 -12.57 12.23 1.38
N SER A 77 -12.72 12.65 0.12
CA SER A 77 -11.59 12.84 -0.79
C SER A 77 -10.64 13.94 -0.32
N GLU A 78 -11.18 15.06 0.16
CA GLU A 78 -10.39 16.16 0.71
C GLU A 78 -9.60 15.72 1.95
N ARG A 79 -10.25 14.98 2.85
CA ARG A 79 -9.57 14.39 4.03
C ARG A 79 -8.47 13.41 3.61
N GLY A 80 -8.71 12.58 2.59
CA GLY A 80 -7.72 11.68 2.03
C GLY A 80 -6.48 12.42 1.53
N VAL A 81 -6.67 13.52 0.80
CA VAL A 81 -5.59 14.37 0.30
C VAL A 81 -4.79 15.01 1.44
N GLN A 82 -5.47 15.53 2.47
CA GLN A 82 -4.80 16.12 3.64
C GLN A 82 -3.91 15.10 4.37
N ILE A 83 -4.38 13.86 4.53
CA ILE A 83 -3.58 12.79 5.15
C ILE A 83 -2.40 12.41 4.27
N LEU A 84 -2.59 12.36 2.95
CA LEU A 84 -1.52 12.04 1.99
C LEU A 84 -0.40 13.09 2.03
N GLN A 85 -0.76 14.38 2.12
CA GLN A 85 0.20 15.48 2.27
C GLN A 85 0.98 15.37 3.58
N ALA A 86 0.31 15.01 4.69
CA ALA A 86 0.98 14.82 5.97
C ALA A 86 1.98 13.64 5.93
N LEU A 87 1.65 12.56 5.22
CA LEU A 87 2.56 11.43 5.00
C LEU A 87 3.78 11.80 4.15
N GLU A 88 3.62 12.72 3.20
CA GLU A 88 4.71 13.19 2.33
C GLU A 88 5.69 14.10 3.08
N VAL A 89 5.20 14.92 4.03
CA VAL A 89 6.05 15.76 4.90
C VAL A 89 6.84 14.91 5.90
N GLU A 90 6.25 13.82 6.41
CA GLU A 90 6.91 12.92 7.37
C GLU A 90 7.92 11.98 6.70
N LYS A 91 7.82 11.75 5.39
CA LYS A 91 8.85 11.07 4.62
C LYS A 91 10.05 12.02 4.48
N PRO A 92 11.20 11.78 5.15
CA PRO A 92 12.39 12.55 4.83
C PRO A 92 12.69 12.29 3.36
N ALA A 93 12.82 13.38 2.62
CA ALA A 93 12.84 13.37 1.17
C ALA A 93 13.91 12.41 0.61
N ASP A 94 13.46 11.30 0.02
CA ASP A 94 14.08 10.73 -1.19
C ASP A 94 13.92 11.73 -2.37
N ALA A 95 14.28 12.99 -2.15
CA ALA A 95 14.43 13.93 -3.23
C ALA A 95 15.63 13.47 -4.07
N PRO A 96 15.54 13.45 -5.41
CA PRO A 96 16.67 13.18 -6.30
C PRO A 96 17.68 14.35 -6.31
N GLY A 97 18.13 14.77 -5.11
CA GLY A 97 18.97 15.94 -4.88
C GLY A 97 19.15 16.36 -3.41
N GLY A 98 18.64 15.60 -2.43
CA GLY A 98 19.00 15.81 -1.02
C GLY A 98 20.48 15.44 -0.75
N PRO A 99 21.12 15.94 0.32
CA PRO A 99 22.50 15.56 0.65
C PRO A 99 22.58 14.04 0.73
N LYS A 100 23.27 13.41 -0.22
CA LYS A 100 23.49 11.97 -0.22
C LYS A 100 24.03 11.60 1.14
N SER A 101 23.37 10.67 1.83
CA SER A 101 23.93 10.16 3.07
C SER A 101 25.33 9.59 2.77
N ASP A 102 26.23 9.61 3.75
CA ASP A 102 27.58 9.05 3.57
C ASP A 102 27.51 7.58 3.10
N ILE A 103 26.46 6.89 3.52
CA ILE A 103 26.13 5.51 3.14
C ILE A 103 25.77 5.41 1.66
N ASP A 104 24.93 6.31 1.12
CA ASP A 104 24.57 6.30 -0.30
C ASP A 104 25.77 6.64 -1.19
N THR A 105 26.64 7.54 -0.73
CA THR A 105 27.87 7.90 -1.44
C THR A 105 28.87 6.74 -1.46
N GLU A 106 28.95 5.97 -0.38
CA GLU A 106 29.79 4.76 -0.32
C GLU A 106 29.23 3.64 -1.20
N LEU A 107 27.90 3.48 -1.25
CA LEU A 107 27.22 2.52 -2.09
C LEU A 107 27.40 2.82 -3.59
N ASP A 108 27.24 4.09 -4.02
CA ASP A 108 27.48 4.52 -5.40
C ASP A 108 28.92 4.20 -5.85
N LYS A 109 29.91 4.47 -4.98
CA LYS A 109 31.32 4.15 -5.24
C LYS A 109 31.56 2.64 -5.36
N ALA A 110 30.91 1.83 -4.50
CA ALA A 110 31.03 0.38 -4.54
C ALA A 110 30.46 -0.20 -5.85
N ILE A 111 29.33 0.34 -6.32
CA ILE A 111 28.71 -0.04 -7.59
C ILE A 111 29.62 0.32 -8.77
N GLU A 112 30.18 1.53 -8.81
CA GLU A 112 31.08 1.95 -9.88
C GLU A 112 32.37 1.11 -9.92
N ALA A 113 32.90 0.73 -8.76
CA ALA A 113 34.05 -0.17 -8.66
C ALA A 113 33.72 -1.59 -9.17
N ALA A 114 32.52 -2.10 -8.87
CA ALA A 114 32.06 -3.40 -9.36
C ALA A 114 31.90 -3.41 -10.89
N ILE A 115 31.34 -2.34 -11.47
CA ILE A 115 31.19 -2.21 -12.93
C ILE A 115 32.56 -2.17 -13.62
N ARG A 116 33.53 -1.42 -13.08
CA ARG A 116 34.90 -1.39 -13.62
C ARG A 116 35.57 -2.76 -13.59
N ARG A 117 35.40 -3.52 -12.51
CA ARG A 117 35.91 -4.90 -12.39
C ARG A 117 35.25 -5.85 -13.40
N ALA A 118 33.94 -5.72 -13.58
CA ALA A 118 33.18 -6.51 -14.55
C ALA A 118 33.54 -6.18 -16.01
N ALA A 119 33.79 -4.90 -16.32
CA ALA A 119 34.24 -4.47 -17.63
C ALA A 119 35.63 -5.03 -17.97
N HIS A 120 36.54 -5.10 -16.99
CA HIS A 120 37.89 -5.59 -17.22
C HIS A 120 37.95 -7.12 -17.43
N THR A 121 37.03 -7.87 -16.80
CA THR A 121 36.93 -9.33 -16.92
C THR A 121 36.22 -9.80 -18.19
N ARG A 122 35.44 -8.93 -18.85
CA ARG A 122 34.77 -9.26 -20.12
C ARG A 122 35.67 -9.08 -21.36
N GLY A 123 36.73 -8.29 -21.26
CA GLY A 123 37.69 -8.05 -22.37
C GLY A 123 38.68 -9.19 -22.63
N THR A 124 38.87 -10.13 -21.70
CA THR A 124 39.90 -11.17 -21.81
C THR A 124 39.40 -12.51 -22.39
N LYS A 125 38.09 -12.67 -22.60
CA LYS A 125 37.50 -13.92 -23.11
C LYS A 125 37.18 -13.92 -24.62
N ALA A 126 37.56 -12.89 -25.37
CA ALA A 126 37.25 -12.78 -26.81
C ALA A 126 38.39 -13.18 -27.76
N THR A 127 39.53 -13.66 -27.26
CA THR A 127 40.65 -14.15 -28.09
C THR A 127 41.30 -15.35 -27.43
N THR A 128 40.77 -16.54 -27.70
CA THR A 128 41.51 -17.79 -27.96
C THR A 128 40.51 -18.80 -28.52
#